data_AF-A0A1A7QX39-F1
#
_entry.id   AF-A0A1A7QX39-F1
#
_cell.length_a   1.000
_cell.length_b   1.000
_cell.length_c   1.000
_cell.angle_alpha   90.00
_cell.angle_beta   90.00
_cell.angle_gamma   90.00
#
_symmetry.space_group_name_H-M   'P 1'
#
loop_
_entity.id
_entity.type
_entity.pdbx_description
1 polymer ?
#
loop_
_entity_poly.entity_id
_entity_poly.type
_entity_poly.pdbx_seq_one_letter_code
_entity_poly.pdbx_strand_id
1 'polypeptide(L)'
;MGVFAGLLAEVLLIFKDFKFWLRRKKQRRYEQQHALPKKKMLAPSLKIISIVLVLSPILIVIRATLFLASNTEATTVEKLSEVALLLKHEKQTIGHYPEQLNTISRGNPLLKDVHKDDWNREFFYERHRSGESYVLASLGKDGLLNTEDDIKIESTIE
;
A
#
# COMPACT_ATOMS: atom_id res chain seq x y z
N MET A 1 8.92 -28.67 3.12
CA MET A 1 10.19 -28.62 3.88
C MET A 1 10.24 -27.56 4.99
N GLY A 2 9.53 -26.41 4.88
CA GLY A 2 9.61 -25.34 5.90
C GLY A 2 8.92 -25.59 7.25
N VAL A 3 7.79 -26.31 7.27
CA VAL A 3 6.98 -26.50 8.49
C VAL A 3 7.70 -27.36 9.54
N PHE A 4 8.34 -28.45 9.12
CA PHE A 4 9.11 -29.33 10.02
C PHE A 4 10.31 -28.64 10.64
N ALA A 5 11.05 -27.84 9.87
CA ALA A 5 12.18 -27.07 10.38
C ALA A 5 11.74 -25.99 11.39
N GLY A 6 10.58 -25.36 11.15
CA GLY A 6 9.97 -24.40 12.09
C GLY A 6 9.63 -25.03 13.43
N LEU A 7 8.93 -26.18 13.41
CA LEU A 7 8.57 -26.91 14.63
C LEU A 7 9.80 -27.35 15.43
N LEU A 8 10.86 -27.85 14.75
CA LEU A 8 12.11 -28.20 15.41
C LEU A 8 12.78 -26.98 16.07
N ALA A 9 12.76 -25.82 15.41
CA ALA A 9 13.32 -24.59 15.96
C ALA A 9 12.58 -24.15 17.23
N GLU A 10 11.25 -24.23 17.26
CA GLU A 10 10.42 -23.90 18.42
C GLU A 10 10.74 -24.82 19.61
N VAL A 11 10.80 -26.13 19.39
CA VAL A 11 11.15 -27.12 20.42
C VAL A 11 12.54 -26.84 21.00
N LEU A 12 13.53 -26.53 20.15
CA LEU A 12 14.87 -26.17 20.59
C LEU A 12 14.90 -24.87 21.42
N LEU A 13 14.07 -23.89 21.08
CA LEU A 13 13.96 -22.62 21.79
C LEU A 13 13.37 -22.82 23.19
N ILE A 14 12.30 -23.61 23.28
CA ILE A 14 11.68 -24.02 24.55
C ILE A 14 12.71 -24.74 25.43
N PHE A 15 13.49 -25.66 24.86
CA PHE A 15 14.54 -26.36 25.61
C PHE A 15 15.64 -25.42 26.13
N LYS A 16 16.06 -24.43 25.32
CA LYS A 16 17.04 -23.42 25.72
C LYS A 16 16.50 -22.54 26.86
N ASP A 17 15.24 -22.13 26.81
CA ASP A 17 14.60 -21.35 27.86
C ASP A 17 14.40 -22.18 29.14
N PHE A 18 14.03 -23.44 29.02
CA PHE A 18 13.94 -24.36 30.17
C PHE A 18 15.30 -24.52 30.87
N LYS A 19 16.36 -24.76 30.10
CA LYS A 19 17.74 -24.83 30.61
C LYS A 19 18.17 -23.52 31.27
N PHE A 20 17.78 -22.38 30.69
CA PHE A 20 18.03 -21.06 31.26
C PHE A 20 17.31 -20.88 32.61
N TRP A 21 16.04 -21.30 32.71
CA TRP A 21 15.26 -21.25 33.94
C TRP A 21 15.90 -22.06 35.07
N LEU A 22 16.37 -23.28 34.78
CA LEU A 22 17.08 -24.11 35.75
C LEU A 22 18.37 -23.44 36.26
N ARG A 23 19.16 -22.85 35.36
CA ARG A 23 20.38 -22.10 35.72
C ARG A 23 20.06 -20.87 36.58
N ARG A 24 19.03 -20.11 36.20
CA ARG A 24 18.56 -18.94 36.96
C ARG A 24 18.15 -19.36 38.38
N LYS A 25 17.41 -20.47 38.55
CA LYS A 25 17.01 -20.98 39.87
C LYS A 25 18.23 -21.32 40.74
N LYS A 26 19.25 -21.98 40.19
CA LYS A 26 20.50 -22.28 40.90
C LYS A 26 21.24 -21.01 41.32
N GLN A 27 21.39 -20.05 40.39
CA GLN A 27 22.06 -18.78 40.66
C GLN A 27 21.35 -17.99 41.77
N ARG A 28 20.02 -17.95 41.78
CA ARG A 28 19.25 -17.23 42.83
C ARG A 28 19.42 -17.84 44.22
N ARG A 29 19.49 -19.16 44.33
CA ARG A 29 19.78 -19.84 45.61
C ARG A 29 21.19 -19.51 46.10
N TYR A 30 22.17 -19.51 45.20
CA TYR A 30 23.54 -19.13 45.52
C TYR A 30 23.65 -17.67 45.98
N GLU A 31 23.01 -16.74 45.26
CA GLU A 31 22.96 -15.31 45.61
C GLU A 31 22.30 -15.08 46.97
N GLN A 32 21.24 -15.82 47.30
CA GLN A 32 20.58 -15.75 48.62
C GLN A 32 21.48 -16.27 49.76
N GLN A 33 22.20 -17.37 49.53
CA GLN A 33 23.10 -17.94 50.54
C GLN A 33 24.31 -17.06 50.83
N HIS A 34 24.81 -16.32 49.83
CA HIS A 34 26.01 -15.49 49.96
C HIS A 34 25.69 -13.98 50.08
N ALA A 35 24.43 -13.61 50.30
CA ALA A 35 23.96 -12.22 50.37
C ALA A 35 24.42 -11.33 49.19
N LEU A 36 24.51 -11.90 47.99
CA LEU A 36 24.99 -11.19 46.79
C LEU A 36 23.85 -10.45 46.08
N PRO A 37 24.14 -9.32 45.40
CA PRO A 37 23.16 -8.61 44.61
C PRO A 37 22.67 -9.46 43.43
N LYS A 38 21.38 -9.30 43.09
CA LYS A 38 20.73 -10.06 42.01
C LYS A 38 21.31 -9.75 40.64
N LYS A 39 21.93 -10.73 39.99
CA LYS A 39 22.40 -10.57 38.60
C LYS A 39 21.23 -10.43 37.61
N LYS A 40 21.32 -9.48 36.66
CA LYS A 40 20.40 -9.36 35.53
C LYS A 40 20.69 -10.48 34.51
N MET A 41 19.70 -11.31 34.21
CA MET A 41 19.80 -12.40 33.25
C MET A 41 18.56 -12.38 32.35
N LEU A 42 18.75 -12.25 31.04
CA LEU A 42 17.68 -12.27 30.04
C LEU A 42 17.59 -13.66 29.40
N ALA A 43 16.36 -14.16 29.26
CA ALA A 43 16.12 -15.44 28.59
C ALA A 43 16.49 -15.36 27.10
N PRO A 44 16.96 -16.46 26.50
CA PRO A 44 17.23 -16.54 25.07
C PRO A 44 16.05 -16.07 24.19
N SER A 45 14.81 -16.48 24.48
CA SER A 45 13.62 -16.03 23.75
C SER A 45 13.43 -14.52 23.80
N LEU A 46 13.60 -13.91 24.98
CA LEU A 46 13.41 -12.47 25.17
C LEU A 46 14.37 -11.64 24.30
N LYS A 47 15.60 -12.14 24.06
CA LYS A 47 16.57 -11.50 23.17
C LYS A 47 16.12 -11.54 21.71
N ILE A 48 15.58 -12.67 21.28
CA ILE A 48 15.07 -12.85 19.91
C ILE A 48 13.85 -11.94 19.71
N ILE A 49 12.93 -11.91 20.69
CA ILE A 49 11.76 -11.03 20.67
C ILE A 49 12.18 -9.56 20.58
N SER A 50 13.21 -9.13 21.33
CA SER A 50 13.69 -7.74 21.25
C SER A 50 14.25 -7.37 19.87
N ILE A 51 14.92 -8.31 19.18
CA ILE A 51 15.41 -8.07 17.82
C ILE A 51 14.23 -7.96 16.84
N VAL A 52 13.28 -8.88 16.92
CA VAL A 52 12.08 -8.86 16.06
C VAL A 52 11.25 -7.59 16.26
N LEU A 53 11.08 -7.15 17.51
CA LEU A 53 10.33 -5.95 17.84
C LEU A 53 10.94 -4.68 17.20
N VAL A 54 12.26 -4.61 17.09
CA VAL A 54 12.96 -3.47 16.48
C VAL A 54 12.98 -3.58 14.95
N LEU A 55 13.16 -4.77 14.39
CA LEU A 55 13.25 -4.96 12.94
C LEU A 55 11.88 -4.92 12.23
N SER A 56 10.83 -5.39 12.89
CA SER A 56 9.47 -5.41 12.34
C SER A 56 8.98 -4.03 11.84
N PRO A 57 9.03 -2.94 12.63
CA PRO A 57 8.56 -1.63 12.16
C PRO A 57 9.39 -1.10 11.00
N ILE A 58 10.70 -1.37 10.97
CA ILE A 58 11.58 -0.94 9.86
C ILE A 58 11.13 -1.58 8.55
N LEU A 59 10.85 -2.89 8.56
CA LEU A 59 10.36 -3.60 7.38
C LEU A 59 8.98 -3.10 6.94
N ILE A 60 8.09 -2.78 7.88
CA ILE A 60 6.78 -2.21 7.59
C ILE A 60 6.92 -0.86 6.89
N VAL A 61 7.78 0.03 7.41
CA VAL A 61 8.03 1.35 6.81
C VAL A 61 8.62 1.21 5.41
N ILE A 62 9.63 0.35 5.21
CA ILE A 62 10.21 0.11 3.88
C ILE A 62 9.13 -0.36 2.90
N ARG A 63 8.30 -1.33 3.28
CA ARG A 63 7.19 -1.80 2.43
C ARG A 63 6.20 -0.68 2.11
N ALA A 64 5.84 0.13 3.10
CA ALA A 64 4.93 1.26 2.89
C ALA A 64 5.52 2.26 1.89
N THR A 65 6.81 2.59 2.02
CA THR A 65 7.48 3.52 1.08
C THR A 65 7.56 2.97 -0.33
N LEU A 66 7.83 1.67 -0.51
CA LEU A 66 7.86 1.04 -1.84
C LEU A 66 6.47 0.94 -2.46
N PHE A 67 5.43 0.69 -1.67
CA PHE A 67 4.05 0.69 -2.14
C PHE A 67 3.59 2.09 -2.59
N LEU A 68 3.92 3.13 -1.81
CA LEU A 68 3.64 4.53 -2.14
C LEU A 68 4.47 5.02 -3.34
N ALA A 69 5.68 4.52 -3.53
CA ALA A 69 6.56 4.85 -4.65
C ALA A 69 6.26 4.02 -5.92
N SER A 70 5.16 3.27 -5.95
CA SER A 70 4.72 2.62 -7.19
C SER A 70 4.51 3.66 -8.30
N ASN A 71 4.68 3.23 -9.56
CA ASN A 71 4.70 4.09 -10.73
C ASN A 71 3.32 4.72 -11.01
N THR A 72 2.98 5.78 -10.27
CA THR A 72 1.70 6.50 -10.34
C THR A 72 1.39 7.02 -11.74
N GLU A 73 2.42 7.30 -12.55
CA GLU A 73 2.24 7.70 -13.95
C GLU A 73 1.66 6.57 -14.80
N ALA A 74 2.23 5.37 -14.73
CA ALA A 74 1.78 4.23 -15.53
C ALA A 74 0.34 3.81 -15.16
N THR A 75 0.02 3.82 -13.87
CA THR A 75 -1.33 3.52 -13.37
C THR A 75 -2.31 4.64 -13.70
N THR A 76 -1.87 5.91 -13.76
CA THR A 76 -2.72 7.03 -14.20
C THR A 76 -3.02 6.94 -15.70
N VAL A 77 -2.06 6.52 -16.54
CA VAL A 77 -2.30 6.26 -17.97
C VAL A 77 -3.33 5.14 -18.14
N GLU A 78 -3.21 4.06 -17.38
CA GLU A 78 -4.15 2.94 -17.42
C GLU A 78 -5.57 3.40 -17.02
N LYS A 79 -5.68 4.15 -15.91
CA LYS A 79 -6.95 4.75 -15.49
C LYS A 79 -7.55 5.68 -16.54
N LEU A 80 -6.75 6.59 -17.11
CA LEU A 80 -7.21 7.48 -18.19
C LEU A 80 -7.77 6.69 -19.38
N SER A 81 -7.11 5.59 -19.74
CA SER A 81 -7.60 4.71 -20.81
C SER A 81 -8.92 4.02 -20.47
N GLU A 82 -9.11 3.60 -19.21
CA GLU A 82 -10.37 3.02 -18.73
C GLU A 82 -11.50 4.04 -18.76
N VAL A 83 -11.25 5.27 -18.29
CA VAL A 83 -12.22 6.36 -18.36
C VAL A 83 -12.60 6.69 -19.81
N ALA A 84 -11.61 6.73 -20.71
CA ALA A 84 -11.86 6.97 -22.13
C ALA A 84 -12.73 5.85 -22.77
N LEU A 85 -12.53 4.59 -22.38
CA LEU A 85 -13.36 3.47 -22.81
C LEU A 85 -14.79 3.59 -22.28
N LEU A 86 -14.97 3.97 -21.02
CA LEU A 86 -16.29 4.19 -20.42
C LEU A 86 -17.03 5.35 -21.12
N LEU A 87 -16.34 6.46 -21.40
CA LEU A 87 -16.88 7.58 -22.18
C LEU A 87 -17.33 7.12 -23.58
N LYS A 88 -16.52 6.29 -24.25
CA LYS A 88 -16.87 5.76 -25.57
C LYS A 88 -18.12 4.88 -25.53
N HIS A 89 -18.23 4.02 -24.51
CA HIS A 89 -19.42 3.20 -24.30
C HIS A 89 -20.66 4.06 -23.98
N GLU A 90 -20.50 5.13 -23.19
CA GLU A 90 -21.57 6.08 -22.90
C GLU A 90 -22.10 6.74 -24.18
N LYS A 91 -21.20 7.22 -25.05
CA LYS A 91 -21.57 7.76 -26.37
C LYS A 91 -22.28 6.74 -27.25
N GLN A 92 -21.88 5.47 -27.23
CA GLN A 92 -22.54 4.42 -28.01
C GLN A 92 -23.99 4.15 -27.53
N THR A 93 -24.26 4.34 -26.23
CA THR A 93 -25.59 4.07 -25.66
C THR A 93 -26.53 5.27 -25.69
N ILE A 94 -26.03 6.48 -25.44
CA ILE A 94 -26.84 7.72 -25.37
C ILE A 94 -26.75 8.55 -26.67
N GLY A 95 -25.70 8.34 -27.46
CA GLY A 95 -25.41 9.11 -28.68
C GLY A 95 -24.44 10.27 -28.50
N HIS A 96 -24.23 10.74 -27.27
CA HIS A 96 -23.38 11.90 -26.94
C HIS A 96 -22.54 11.66 -25.68
N TYR A 97 -21.42 12.39 -25.56
CA TYR A 97 -20.63 12.38 -24.33
C TYR A 97 -21.34 13.13 -23.18
N PRO A 98 -21.17 12.69 -21.92
CA PRO A 98 -21.81 13.32 -20.76
C PRO A 98 -21.26 14.73 -20.50
N GLU A 99 -22.05 15.59 -19.87
CA GLU A 99 -21.61 16.95 -19.48
C GLU A 99 -20.61 16.92 -18.32
N GLN A 100 -20.76 15.94 -17.42
CA GLN A 100 -19.90 15.76 -16.27
C GLN A 100 -19.35 14.34 -16.23
N LEU A 101 -18.07 14.20 -15.86
CA LEU A 101 -17.41 12.90 -15.78
C LEU A 101 -18.06 12.01 -14.71
N ASN A 102 -18.53 12.60 -13.61
CA ASN A 102 -19.22 11.89 -12.53
C ASN A 102 -20.52 11.20 -12.97
N THR A 103 -21.15 11.64 -14.05
CA THR A 103 -22.36 11.02 -14.59
C THR A 103 -22.13 9.57 -15.01
N ILE A 104 -20.92 9.23 -15.45
CA ILE A 104 -20.53 7.86 -15.88
C ILE A 104 -20.63 6.87 -14.73
N SER A 105 -20.40 7.31 -13.48
CA SER A 105 -20.43 6.43 -12.31
C SER A 105 -21.81 5.81 -12.09
N ARG A 106 -22.91 6.51 -12.44
CA ARG A 106 -24.32 6.08 -12.27
C ARG A 106 -24.63 5.40 -10.93
N GLY A 107 -23.95 5.79 -9.85
CA GLY A 107 -24.10 5.18 -8.52
C GLY A 107 -23.45 3.80 -8.35
N ASN A 108 -22.67 3.32 -9.32
CA ASN A 108 -21.89 2.10 -9.22
C ASN A 108 -20.69 2.30 -8.25
N PRO A 109 -20.61 1.53 -7.14
CA PRO A 109 -19.52 1.67 -6.18
C PRO A 109 -18.14 1.34 -6.78
N LEU A 110 -18.07 0.54 -7.85
CA LEU A 110 -16.81 0.21 -8.53
C LEU A 110 -16.26 1.40 -9.34
N LEU A 111 -17.12 2.33 -9.75
CA LEU A 111 -16.76 3.50 -10.56
C LEU A 111 -16.75 4.80 -9.74
N LYS A 112 -16.80 4.70 -8.41
CA LYS A 112 -16.93 5.86 -7.53
C LYS A 112 -15.78 6.86 -7.70
N ASP A 113 -14.56 6.34 -7.84
CA ASP A 113 -13.34 7.15 -7.94
C ASP A 113 -12.86 7.30 -9.39
N VAL A 114 -13.73 7.01 -10.38
CA VAL A 114 -13.39 7.11 -11.82
C VAL A 114 -13.02 8.53 -12.25
N HIS A 115 -13.48 9.53 -11.51
CA HIS A 115 -13.20 10.94 -11.78
C HIS A 115 -11.85 11.39 -11.22
N LYS A 116 -11.07 10.50 -10.58
CA LYS A 116 -9.82 10.84 -9.93
C LYS A 116 -8.61 10.05 -10.44
N ASP A 117 -7.47 10.72 -10.46
CA ASP A 117 -6.17 10.11 -10.72
C ASP A 117 -5.58 9.40 -9.48
N ASP A 118 -4.38 8.82 -9.63
CA ASP A 118 -3.67 8.16 -8.52
C ASP A 118 -3.10 9.12 -7.49
N TRP A 119 -3.04 10.41 -7.81
CA TRP A 119 -2.73 11.48 -6.86
C TRP A 119 -3.98 11.98 -6.13
N ASN A 120 -5.14 11.32 -6.30
CA ASN A 120 -6.44 11.65 -5.70
C ASN A 120 -6.92 13.05 -6.09
N ARG A 121 -6.60 13.49 -7.31
CA ARG A 121 -7.04 14.74 -7.92
C ARG A 121 -8.06 14.46 -9.00
N GLU A 122 -8.95 15.42 -9.23
CA GLU A 122 -9.97 15.26 -10.27
C GLU A 122 -9.35 15.39 -11.67
N PHE A 123 -9.76 14.50 -12.58
CA PHE A 123 -9.40 14.64 -13.99
C PHE A 123 -10.02 15.91 -14.56
N PHE A 124 -9.24 16.62 -15.37
CA PHE A 124 -9.77 17.69 -16.19
C PHE A 124 -10.56 17.09 -17.34
N TYR A 125 -11.85 17.39 -17.40
CA TYR A 125 -12.74 16.93 -18.45
C TYR A 125 -13.51 18.13 -19.01
N GLU A 126 -13.38 18.33 -20.32
CA GLU A 126 -14.14 19.34 -21.05
C GLU A 126 -14.76 18.73 -22.30
N ARG A 127 -16.10 18.77 -22.38
CA ARG A 127 -16.84 18.33 -23.56
C ARG A 127 -16.97 19.47 -24.56
N HIS A 128 -16.78 19.18 -25.85
CA HIS A 128 -17.11 20.14 -26.90
C HIS A 128 -18.62 20.42 -26.96
N ARG A 129 -19.02 21.62 -27.41
CA ARG A 129 -20.43 22.04 -27.46
C ARG A 129 -21.31 21.12 -28.31
N SER A 130 -20.75 20.49 -29.33
CA SER A 130 -21.46 19.53 -30.19
C SER A 130 -21.76 18.18 -29.50
N GLY A 131 -21.10 17.88 -28.37
CA GLY A 131 -21.23 16.58 -27.69
C GLY A 131 -20.54 15.41 -28.39
N GLU A 132 -19.81 15.68 -29.48
CA GLU A 132 -19.17 14.65 -30.32
C GLU A 132 -17.71 14.37 -29.95
N SER A 133 -17.06 15.30 -29.25
CA SER A 133 -15.66 15.23 -28.81
C SER A 133 -15.48 15.72 -27.37
N TYR A 134 -14.39 15.29 -26.74
CA TYR A 134 -13.98 15.71 -25.41
C TYR A 134 -12.45 15.82 -25.30
N VAL A 135 -12.02 16.57 -24.30
CA VAL A 135 -10.65 16.62 -23.80
C VAL A 135 -10.65 16.02 -22.41
N LEU A 136 -9.80 15.02 -22.17
CA LEU A 136 -9.59 14.41 -20.86
C LEU A 136 -8.10 14.50 -20.51
N ALA A 137 -7.77 15.06 -19.35
CA ALA A 137 -6.39 15.22 -18.91
C ALA A 137 -6.22 14.92 -17.41
N SER A 138 -5.08 14.33 -17.05
CA SER A 138 -4.59 14.32 -15.66
C SER A 138 -3.65 15.50 -15.45
N LEU A 139 -3.82 16.17 -14.31
CA LEU A 139 -2.98 17.28 -13.84
C LEU A 139 -1.64 16.81 -13.26
N GLY A 140 -1.35 15.51 -13.30
CA GLY A 140 -0.10 14.95 -12.79
C GLY A 140 0.14 15.21 -11.30
N LYS A 141 1.43 15.25 -10.93
CA LYS A 141 1.90 15.42 -9.54
C LYS A 141 1.90 16.87 -9.07
N ASP A 142 2.02 17.84 -9.98
CA ASP A 142 2.10 19.28 -9.69
C ASP A 142 0.72 19.94 -9.57
N GLY A 143 -0.27 19.45 -10.33
CA GLY A 143 -1.68 19.81 -10.16
C GLY A 143 -2.08 21.04 -10.97
N LEU A 144 -1.28 21.37 -11.98
CA LEU A 144 -1.42 22.56 -12.79
C LEU A 144 -1.68 22.14 -14.23
N LEU A 145 -2.69 22.77 -14.86
CA LEU A 145 -2.95 22.57 -16.29
C LEU A 145 -1.84 23.22 -17.13
N ASN A 146 -1.48 22.54 -18.22
CA ASN A 146 -0.50 22.91 -19.23
C ASN A 146 0.96 22.86 -18.76
N THR A 147 1.30 21.85 -17.98
CA THR A 147 2.69 21.53 -17.61
C THR A 147 3.19 20.28 -18.35
N GLU A 148 4.50 20.02 -18.27
CA GLU A 148 5.12 18.86 -18.93
C GLU A 148 4.64 17.51 -18.37
N ASP A 149 4.08 17.51 -17.15
CA ASP A 149 3.56 16.33 -16.45
C ASP A 149 2.12 15.97 -16.86
N ASP A 150 1.45 16.79 -17.68
CA ASP A 150 0.08 16.56 -18.13
C ASP A 150 -0.02 15.36 -19.08
N ILE A 151 -0.94 14.44 -18.79
CA ILE A 151 -1.28 13.33 -19.69
C ILE A 151 -2.66 13.59 -20.29
N LYS A 152 -2.72 13.84 -21.59
CA LYS A 152 -3.94 14.24 -22.32
C LYS A 152 -4.40 13.16 -23.30
N ILE A 153 -5.69 12.88 -23.31
CA ILE A 153 -6.39 12.07 -24.32
C ILE A 153 -7.46 12.95 -24.96
N GLU A 154 -7.35 13.13 -26.27
CA GLU A 154 -8.33 13.84 -27.09
C GLU A 154 -9.06 12.84 -28.00
N SER A 155 -10.39 12.88 -28.01
CA SER A 155 -11.16 12.10 -28.98
C SER A 155 -11.35 12.93 -30.25
N THR A 156 -10.52 12.70 -31.27
CA THR A 156 -10.72 13.29 -32.59
C THR A 156 -11.86 12.59 -33.33
N ILE A 157 -12.63 13.36 -34.11
CA ILE A 157 -13.71 12.89 -34.97
C ILE A 157 -13.07 12.05 -36.10
N GLU A 158 -13.28 10.73 -36.09
CA GLU A 158 -13.24 9.91 -37.32
C GLU A 158 -14.63 9.84 -37.94
#